data_AF-A0A350QNY7-F1
#
_entry.id   AF-A0A350QNY7-F1
#
_cell.length_a   1.000
_cell.length_b   1.000
_cell.length_c   1.000
_cell.angle_alpha   90.00
_cell.angle_beta   90.00
_cell.angle_gamma   90.00
#
_symmetry.space_group_name_H-M   'P 1'
#
loop_
_entity.id
_entity.type
_entity.pdbx_description
1 polymer ?
#
loop_
_entity_poly.entity_id
_entity_poly.type
_entity_poly.pdbx_seq_one_letter_code
_entity_poly.pdbx_strand_id
1 'polypeptide(L)'
;MDARGEQVDEKIMSTLTGQSHVPPGNDDRSGEYVPTPTILWMCALSIAITLGLSFWTFFNMQVRLAIAEPSDWGHIFVVPLIAIWFIWLNKDEITSKPLSPSWAGLGFIAFGILIFTIGSIGPKQLIHHLVRAGGVFWAVFGLILLYSGWRGLRLMSFPLFYTFAFGVVITKRIMTPITNDLQDLSARGAWFCLRVMGFDVDLAGNTLTLHQGLQSFPLNVAEACSGMRMLVAFLALGTAMAYVGLARSWQRILLVILGVPVAIFVNVLRVMTLGLLSRYDSNFVSGDFHTFVGLVWLIPAFLVFIFLMWIVRKLVVESPVEHSTTHEGGRLRFSAPIIPRTIAAIVVFILGAVTLRAAVVQYGVFLEKKTVPLRASLDTIPPELGEWTQFGEELDYSDAVQESLGTNLFIDRNYVNEDDSVTGMSLHIAYYTGAIDDVPHIPERCWYAAGLSQMTDGEIYPMEIGQDSWQISDQINRATDDPYRTTPVEHPITGQVQVVKMPVGDMEIRVIVFENTKNPSIRTVGGYFFVANGRLTPSSFGVRNLAFDWTEEYAYYCKVQFSASYRVENDDDSYLDEYRNSVEEISEVLLPQLMRCLPDWSDIENPPTESTS
;
A
#
# COMPACT_ATOMS: atom_id res chain seq x y z
N MET A 1 57.52 64.70 -31.50
CA MET A 1 58.15 63.87 -32.55
C MET A 1 59.34 63.20 -31.93
N ASP A 2 59.60 61.98 -32.39
CA ASP A 2 60.77 61.13 -32.11
C ASP A 2 60.73 60.24 -30.86
N ALA A 3 59.81 59.27 -30.91
CA ALA A 3 59.89 57.98 -30.22
C ALA A 3 59.81 56.84 -31.25
N ARG A 4 60.67 56.89 -32.29
CA ARG A 4 60.75 55.88 -33.38
C ARG A 4 62.13 55.23 -33.50
N GLY A 5 63.04 55.46 -32.57
CA GLY A 5 64.44 54.99 -32.63
C GLY A 5 64.77 53.73 -31.83
N GLU A 6 64.06 53.41 -30.75
CA GLU A 6 64.49 52.33 -29.83
C GLU A 6 63.82 50.96 -30.06
N GLN A 7 62.77 50.89 -30.89
CA GLN A 7 61.96 49.67 -31.02
C GLN A 7 62.43 48.69 -32.11
N VAL A 8 63.47 49.03 -32.88
CA VAL A 8 63.90 48.21 -34.03
C VAL A 8 65.07 47.28 -33.68
N ASP A 9 65.98 47.68 -32.77
CA ASP A 9 67.16 46.86 -32.46
C ASP A 9 66.90 45.72 -31.46
N GLU A 10 65.90 45.84 -30.58
CA GLU A 10 65.57 44.76 -29.63
C GLU A 10 64.88 43.57 -30.31
N LYS A 11 64.30 43.79 -31.50
CA LYS A 11 63.57 42.76 -32.25
C LYS A 11 64.48 41.84 -33.08
N ILE A 12 65.74 42.22 -33.30
CA ILE A 12 66.69 41.40 -34.08
C ILE A 12 67.52 40.47 -33.18
N MET A 13 67.62 40.75 -31.88
CA MET A 13 68.48 39.97 -30.95
C MET A 13 67.75 38.93 -30.07
N SER A 14 66.43 38.72 -30.22
CA SER A 14 65.72 37.64 -29.50
C SER A 14 65.44 36.38 -30.33
N THR A 15 65.86 36.37 -31.60
CA THR A 15 65.61 35.25 -32.54
C THR A 15 66.67 34.13 -32.49
N LEU A 16 67.53 34.08 -31.46
CA LEU A 16 68.62 33.09 -31.36
C LEU A 16 68.69 32.30 -30.04
N THR A 17 67.75 32.48 -29.12
CA THR A 17 67.62 31.60 -27.94
C THR A 17 66.25 30.95 -27.97
N GLY A 18 66.23 29.66 -28.27
CA GLY A 18 65.02 28.83 -28.33
C GLY A 18 64.31 28.74 -26.98
N GLN A 19 63.54 29.76 -26.63
CA GLN A 19 62.51 29.71 -25.61
C GLN A 19 61.17 29.76 -26.33
N SER A 20 60.57 28.59 -26.48
CA SER A 20 59.16 28.45 -26.84
C SER A 20 58.32 29.11 -25.75
N HIS A 21 57.76 30.29 -26.03
CA HIS A 21 56.62 30.79 -25.28
C HIS A 21 55.44 29.84 -25.53
N VAL A 22 55.23 28.90 -24.61
CA VAL A 22 54.00 28.12 -24.51
C VAL A 22 52.93 29.05 -23.90
N PRO A 23 51.72 29.17 -24.49
CA PRO A 23 50.62 29.91 -23.88
C PRO A 23 50.20 29.22 -22.56
N PRO A 24 49.60 29.93 -21.58
CA PRO A 24 49.08 29.28 -20.38
C PRO A 24 47.80 28.54 -20.76
N GLY A 25 47.96 27.31 -21.24
CA GLY A 25 46.88 26.44 -21.67
C GLY A 25 47.37 25.00 -21.62
N ASN A 26 46.62 24.18 -20.90
CA ASN A 26 46.73 22.73 -20.82
C ASN A 26 47.93 22.17 -20.05
N ASP A 27 47.75 22.09 -18.72
CA ASP A 27 48.38 21.03 -17.91
C ASP A 27 47.65 19.69 -18.21
N ASP A 28 47.86 19.18 -19.43
CA ASP A 28 47.20 18.00 -20.01
C ASP A 28 47.91 16.70 -19.61
N ARG A 29 47.95 16.43 -18.29
CA ARG A 29 48.53 15.19 -17.75
C ARG A 29 47.65 14.43 -16.73
N SER A 30 46.35 14.66 -16.73
CA SER A 30 45.41 13.68 -16.16
C SER A 30 44.10 13.75 -16.92
N GLY A 31 43.66 12.65 -17.54
CA GLY A 31 42.38 12.52 -18.26
C GLY A 31 41.16 12.61 -17.33
N GLU A 32 41.11 13.63 -16.48
CA GLU A 32 40.11 13.91 -15.46
C GLU A 32 39.27 15.10 -15.91
N TYR A 33 37.98 14.85 -16.14
CA TYR A 33 36.95 15.83 -16.44
C TYR A 33 36.37 16.40 -15.14
N VAL A 34 36.48 17.71 -14.95
CA VAL A 34 35.91 18.43 -13.79
C VAL A 34 34.76 19.33 -14.29
N PRO A 35 33.49 18.92 -14.14
CA PRO A 35 32.36 19.74 -14.56
C PRO A 35 32.20 20.98 -13.68
N THR A 36 31.71 22.07 -14.27
CA THR A 36 31.30 23.24 -13.47
C THR A 36 30.10 22.89 -12.60
N PRO A 37 29.94 23.53 -11.42
CA PRO A 37 28.77 23.33 -10.58
C PRO A 37 27.44 23.56 -11.33
N THR A 38 27.42 24.52 -12.26
CA THR A 38 26.25 24.81 -13.10
C THR A 38 25.87 23.63 -13.99
N ILE A 39 26.83 22.98 -14.66
CA ILE A 39 26.57 21.81 -15.50
C ILE A 39 26.08 20.64 -14.66
N LEU A 40 26.67 20.44 -13.48
CA LEU A 40 26.20 19.41 -12.53
C LEU A 40 24.75 19.64 -12.11
N TRP A 41 24.39 20.85 -11.71
CA TRP A 41 23.02 21.20 -11.33
C TRP A 41 22.03 21.06 -12.49
N MET A 42 22.40 21.50 -13.70
CA MET A 42 21.56 21.32 -14.88
C MET A 42 21.33 19.85 -15.23
N CYS A 43 22.37 19.01 -15.18
CA CYS A 43 22.24 17.58 -15.41
C CYS A 43 21.41 16.90 -14.31
N ALA A 44 21.63 17.26 -13.05
CA ALA A 44 20.86 16.72 -11.93
C ALA A 44 19.38 17.09 -12.04
N LEU A 45 19.08 18.36 -12.33
CA LEU A 45 17.72 18.85 -12.49
C LEU A 45 17.02 18.22 -13.69
N SER A 46 17.67 18.12 -14.85
CA SER A 46 17.07 17.51 -16.03
C SER A 46 16.75 16.03 -15.80
N ILE A 47 17.65 15.28 -15.16
CA ILE A 47 17.40 13.87 -14.80
C ILE A 47 16.28 13.76 -13.78
N ALA A 48 16.25 14.61 -12.75
CA ALA A 48 15.20 14.59 -11.74
C ALA A 48 13.82 14.83 -12.36
N ILE A 49 13.72 15.82 -13.26
CA ILE A 49 12.49 16.11 -14.01
C ILE A 49 12.11 14.91 -14.89
N THR A 50 13.05 14.39 -15.70
CA THR A 50 12.76 13.27 -16.60
C THR A 50 12.38 12.00 -15.83
N LEU A 51 13.07 11.67 -14.73
CA LEU A 51 12.74 10.54 -13.86
C LEU A 51 11.35 10.70 -13.25
N GLY A 52 11.03 11.90 -12.72
CA GLY A 52 9.74 12.22 -12.13
C GLY A 52 8.59 12.12 -13.14
N LEU A 53 8.81 12.58 -14.38
CA LEU A 53 7.82 12.48 -15.45
C LEU A 53 7.65 11.03 -15.95
N SER A 54 8.74 10.29 -16.16
CA SER A 54 8.69 8.90 -16.65
C SER A 54 8.02 7.95 -15.66
N PHE A 55 8.15 8.21 -14.35
CA PHE A 55 7.56 7.39 -13.29
C PHE A 55 6.48 8.14 -12.49
N TRP A 56 5.81 9.10 -13.14
CA TRP A 56 4.82 9.99 -12.50
C TRP A 56 3.74 9.22 -11.75
N THR A 57 3.18 8.18 -12.36
CA THR A 57 2.10 7.38 -11.75
C THR A 57 2.54 6.72 -10.44
N PHE A 58 3.80 6.29 -10.35
CA PHE A 58 4.35 5.71 -9.13
C PHE A 58 4.57 6.77 -8.05
N PHE A 59 5.23 7.88 -8.39
CA PHE A 59 5.49 8.94 -7.40
C PHE A 59 4.19 9.60 -6.90
N ASN A 60 3.23 9.84 -7.80
CA ASN A 60 1.93 10.38 -7.43
C ASN A 60 1.17 9.44 -6.47
N MET A 61 1.18 8.12 -6.74
CA MET A 61 0.59 7.14 -5.82
C MET A 61 1.27 7.17 -4.44
N GLN A 62 2.59 7.15 -4.42
CA GLN A 62 3.39 7.19 -3.18
C GLN A 62 3.08 8.44 -2.35
N VAL A 63 2.98 9.60 -2.99
CA VAL A 63 2.63 10.87 -2.32
C VAL A 63 1.19 10.86 -1.82
N ARG A 64 0.23 10.41 -2.65
CA ARG A 64 -1.18 10.33 -2.24
C ARG A 64 -1.36 9.42 -1.03
N LEU A 65 -0.77 8.23 -1.04
CA LEU A 65 -0.83 7.30 0.08
C LEU A 65 -0.13 7.85 1.33
N ALA A 66 1.03 8.48 1.18
CA ALA A 66 1.75 9.05 2.32
C ALA A 66 1.05 10.27 2.95
N ILE A 67 0.20 10.97 2.20
CA ILE A 67 -0.64 12.06 2.71
C ILE A 67 -1.95 11.52 3.30
N ALA A 68 -2.56 10.53 2.66
CA ALA A 68 -3.82 9.93 3.12
C ALA A 68 -3.63 9.14 4.43
N GLU A 69 -2.53 8.40 4.56
CA GLU A 69 -2.24 7.54 5.72
C GLU A 69 -0.87 7.92 6.32
N PRO A 70 -0.74 9.10 6.98
CA PRO A 70 0.54 9.61 7.44
C PRO A 70 1.17 8.78 8.56
N SER A 71 0.36 8.12 9.40
CA SER A 71 0.82 7.18 10.43
C SER A 71 1.57 5.98 9.83
N ASP A 72 1.22 5.62 8.60
CA ASP A 72 1.60 4.36 7.97
C ASP A 72 2.77 4.58 7.03
N TRP A 73 2.66 5.63 6.21
CA TRP A 73 3.54 5.87 5.08
C TRP A 73 4.29 7.20 5.15
N GLY A 74 4.09 8.01 6.19
CA GLY A 74 4.77 9.31 6.34
C GLY A 74 6.31 9.21 6.32
N HIS A 75 6.86 8.08 6.74
CA HIS A 75 8.30 7.80 6.71
C HIS A 75 8.90 7.80 5.29
N ILE A 76 8.09 7.59 4.24
CA ILE A 76 8.52 7.60 2.84
C ILE A 76 9.10 8.96 2.42
N PHE A 77 8.65 10.07 3.02
CA PHE A 77 9.24 11.38 2.77
C PHE A 77 10.62 11.56 3.42
N VAL A 78 10.85 10.90 4.56
CA VAL A 78 12.08 11.05 5.36
C VAL A 78 13.20 10.14 4.84
N VAL A 79 12.86 8.94 4.38
CA VAL A 79 13.84 7.93 3.91
C VAL A 79 14.79 8.45 2.81
N PRO A 80 14.32 9.13 1.74
CA PRO A 80 15.21 9.72 0.74
C PRO A 80 16.17 10.78 1.32
N LEU A 81 15.73 11.55 2.31
CA LEU A 81 16.57 12.55 2.98
C LEU A 81 17.69 11.88 3.77
N ILE A 82 17.37 10.79 4.48
CA ILE A 82 18.35 9.96 5.19
C ILE A 82 19.35 9.34 4.20
N ALA A 83 18.89 8.87 3.05
CA ALA A 83 19.76 8.31 2.01
C ALA A 83 20.73 9.36 1.43
N ILE A 84 20.25 10.58 1.17
CA ILE A 84 21.09 11.71 0.74
C ILE A 84 22.13 12.02 1.83
N TRP A 85 21.74 12.00 3.10
CA TRP A 85 22.65 12.19 4.21
C TRP A 85 23.73 11.09 4.30
N PHE A 86 23.41 9.83 4.02
CA PHE A 86 24.42 8.76 3.92
C PHE A 86 25.41 8.98 2.78
N ILE A 87 24.95 9.51 1.63
CA ILE A 87 25.84 9.87 0.53
C ILE A 87 26.76 11.01 0.96
N TRP A 88 26.23 12.01 1.67
CA TRP A 88 27.01 13.13 2.21
C TRP A 88 28.05 12.68 3.24
N LEU A 89 27.73 11.70 4.09
CA LEU A 89 28.66 11.12 5.06
C LEU A 89 29.86 10.43 4.37
N ASN A 90 29.64 9.83 3.19
CA ASN A 90 30.68 9.16 2.42
C ASN A 90 31.30 10.04 1.31
N LYS A 91 31.04 11.36 1.32
CA LYS A 91 31.47 12.28 0.26
C LYS A 91 32.99 12.26 0.04
N ASP A 92 33.78 12.11 1.10
CA ASP A 92 35.25 12.17 1.02
C ASP A 92 35.79 10.89 0.37
N GLU A 93 35.20 9.73 0.68
CA GLU A 93 35.54 8.47 0.02
C GLU A 93 35.09 8.44 -1.46
N ILE A 94 33.93 9.03 -1.74
CA ILE A 94 33.40 9.16 -3.11
C ILE A 94 34.30 10.07 -3.96
N THR A 95 34.76 11.19 -3.39
CA THR A 95 35.59 12.20 -4.09
C THR A 95 37.09 11.85 -4.09
N SER A 96 37.52 10.87 -3.28
CA SER A 96 38.92 10.44 -3.16
C SER A 96 39.56 10.02 -4.49
N LYS A 97 38.77 9.45 -5.40
CA LYS A 97 39.19 9.05 -6.75
C LYS A 97 38.21 9.59 -7.78
N PRO A 98 38.64 9.88 -9.01
CA PRO A 98 37.73 10.23 -10.08
C PRO A 98 36.67 9.14 -10.27
N LEU A 99 35.40 9.56 -10.38
CA LEU A 99 34.32 8.66 -10.74
C LEU A 99 34.52 8.13 -12.16
N SER A 100 34.18 6.87 -12.41
CA SER A 100 34.39 6.21 -13.70
C SER A 100 33.05 5.86 -14.38
N PRO A 101 32.38 6.83 -15.03
CA PRO A 101 31.09 6.63 -15.69
C PRO A 101 31.02 5.40 -16.60
N SER A 102 29.94 4.61 -16.53
CA SER A 102 29.77 3.37 -17.32
C SER A 102 28.50 3.39 -18.16
N TRP A 103 28.63 3.15 -19.48
CA TRP A 103 27.48 3.06 -20.39
C TRP A 103 26.56 1.86 -20.12
N ALA A 104 27.03 0.86 -19.36
CA ALA A 104 26.16 -0.23 -18.88
C ALA A 104 24.96 0.29 -18.09
N GLY A 105 25.07 1.48 -17.48
CA GLY A 105 23.96 2.16 -16.80
C GLY A 105 22.74 2.38 -17.70
N LEU A 106 22.91 2.64 -19.00
CA LEU A 106 21.77 2.77 -19.93
C LEU A 106 20.99 1.46 -20.07
N GLY A 107 21.67 0.31 -20.06
CA GLY A 107 21.03 -0.99 -20.12
C GLY A 107 20.15 -1.24 -18.90
N PHE A 108 20.63 -0.87 -17.70
CA PHE A 108 19.83 -0.97 -16.47
C PHE A 108 18.68 0.04 -16.43
N ILE A 109 18.85 1.25 -16.99
CA ILE A 109 17.74 2.20 -17.15
C ILE A 109 16.66 1.63 -18.06
N ALA A 110 17.03 1.12 -19.23
CA ALA A 110 16.09 0.48 -20.15
C ALA A 110 15.40 -0.74 -19.51
N PHE A 111 16.14 -1.54 -18.75
CA PHE A 111 15.59 -2.66 -17.99
C PHE A 111 14.61 -2.22 -16.90
N GLY A 112 14.92 -1.14 -16.17
CA GLY A 112 14.00 -0.55 -15.20
C GLY A 112 12.70 -0.05 -15.83
N ILE A 113 12.79 0.62 -16.99
CA ILE A 113 11.62 1.05 -17.77
C ILE A 113 10.80 -0.15 -18.25
N LEU A 114 11.45 -1.24 -18.67
CA LEU A 114 10.78 -2.47 -19.08
C LEU A 114 10.01 -3.10 -17.90
N ILE A 115 10.65 -3.25 -16.73
CA ILE A 115 10.00 -3.77 -15.53
C ILE A 115 8.84 -2.86 -15.11
N PHE A 116 9.02 -1.55 -15.18
CA PHE A 116 7.96 -0.59 -14.87
C PHE A 116 6.77 -0.72 -15.82
N THR A 117 7.04 -0.89 -17.12
CA THR A 117 6.02 -1.15 -18.14
C THR A 117 5.28 -2.45 -17.84
N ILE A 118 5.98 -3.54 -17.52
CA ILE A 118 5.35 -4.82 -17.11
C ILE A 118 4.51 -4.65 -15.84
N GLY A 119 5.01 -3.92 -14.85
CA GLY A 119 4.27 -3.61 -13.64
C GLY A 119 3.10 -2.64 -13.84
N SER A 120 3.02 -1.99 -15.00
CA SER A 120 1.98 -1.01 -15.33
C SER A 120 0.91 -1.57 -16.26
N ILE A 121 1.30 -2.32 -17.30
CA ILE A 121 0.44 -2.85 -18.38
C ILE A 121 0.70 -4.32 -18.72
N GLY A 122 1.48 -5.05 -17.91
CA GLY A 122 1.79 -6.46 -18.14
C GLY A 122 0.65 -7.43 -17.77
N PRO A 123 0.94 -8.74 -17.59
CA PRO A 123 -0.07 -9.71 -17.16
C PRO A 123 -0.67 -9.37 -15.79
N LYS A 124 -1.98 -9.65 -15.58
CA LYS A 124 -2.76 -9.33 -14.35
C LYS A 124 -2.03 -9.64 -13.03
N GLN A 125 -1.20 -10.68 -12.99
CA GLN A 125 -0.43 -11.11 -11.82
C GLN A 125 0.80 -10.23 -11.50
N LEU A 126 1.35 -9.53 -12.50
CA LEU A 126 2.56 -8.72 -12.37
C LEU A 126 2.29 -7.22 -12.18
N ILE A 127 1.04 -6.77 -12.33
CA ILE A 127 0.64 -5.41 -11.95
C ILE A 127 0.57 -5.33 -10.45
N HIS A 128 1.65 -4.80 -9.91
CA HIS A 128 1.78 -4.68 -8.49
C HIS A 128 2.68 -3.49 -8.20
N HIS A 129 2.33 -2.73 -7.17
CA HIS A 129 3.08 -1.56 -6.76
C HIS A 129 4.58 -1.88 -6.57
N LEU A 130 4.89 -3.04 -5.99
CA LEU A 130 6.27 -3.51 -5.79
C LEU A 130 7.04 -3.78 -7.10
N VAL A 131 6.36 -4.24 -8.16
CA VAL A 131 6.99 -4.45 -9.48
C VAL A 131 7.32 -3.11 -10.11
N ARG A 132 6.40 -2.13 -10.05
CA ARG A 132 6.67 -0.75 -10.48
C ARG A 132 7.83 -0.14 -9.70
N ALA A 133 7.86 -0.32 -8.38
CA ALA A 133 8.97 0.11 -7.53
C ALA A 133 10.30 -0.53 -7.95
N GLY A 134 10.30 -1.83 -8.30
CA GLY A 134 11.47 -2.52 -8.84
C GLY A 134 11.97 -1.89 -10.15
N GLY A 135 11.06 -1.43 -11.01
CA GLY A 135 11.41 -0.66 -12.21
C GLY A 135 12.13 0.65 -11.89
N VAL A 136 11.62 1.41 -10.92
CA VAL A 136 12.26 2.65 -10.42
C VAL A 136 13.63 2.33 -9.81
N PHE A 137 13.75 1.27 -9.01
CA PHE A 137 15.01 0.83 -8.43
C PHE A 137 16.08 0.58 -9.49
N TRP A 138 15.78 -0.21 -10.52
CA TRP A 138 16.73 -0.51 -11.59
C TRP A 138 17.08 0.72 -12.44
N ALA A 139 16.14 1.65 -12.62
CA ALA A 139 16.41 2.93 -13.27
C ALA A 139 17.38 3.80 -12.46
N VAL A 140 17.16 3.93 -11.14
CA VAL A 140 18.07 4.68 -10.24
C VAL A 140 19.42 3.99 -10.13
N PHE A 141 19.46 2.65 -10.04
CA PHE A 141 20.68 1.86 -10.09
C PHE A 141 21.48 2.14 -11.37
N GLY A 142 20.80 2.14 -12.52
CA GLY A 142 21.38 2.45 -13.82
C GLY A 142 21.91 3.88 -13.91
N LEU A 143 21.20 4.86 -13.33
CA LEU A 143 21.66 6.24 -13.23
C LEU A 143 22.94 6.34 -12.38
N ILE A 144 22.97 5.73 -11.20
CA ILE A 144 24.17 5.74 -10.34
C ILE A 144 25.35 5.11 -11.09
N LEU A 145 25.14 4.00 -11.78
CA LEU A 145 26.18 3.33 -12.59
C LEU A 145 26.63 4.19 -13.77
N LEU A 146 25.71 4.92 -14.40
CA LEU A 146 25.98 5.80 -15.55
C LEU A 146 26.90 6.96 -15.19
N TYR A 147 26.73 7.58 -14.01
CA TYR A 147 27.55 8.72 -13.57
C TYR A 147 28.76 8.33 -12.72
N SER A 148 28.60 7.33 -11.85
CA SER A 148 29.57 7.04 -10.80
C SER A 148 30.39 5.76 -11.08
N GLY A 149 29.92 4.92 -12.01
CA GLY A 149 30.53 3.63 -12.31
C GLY A 149 30.33 2.58 -11.21
N TRP A 150 30.92 1.40 -11.41
CA TRP A 150 30.82 0.28 -10.47
C TRP A 150 31.39 0.59 -9.08
N ARG A 151 32.46 1.39 -9.02
CA ARG A 151 33.03 1.85 -7.74
C ARG A 151 32.05 2.74 -7.00
N GLY A 152 31.54 3.79 -7.65
CA GLY A 152 30.59 4.70 -7.02
C GLY A 152 29.29 4.01 -6.61
N LEU A 153 28.78 3.10 -7.45
CA LEU A 153 27.64 2.25 -7.10
C LEU A 153 27.89 1.40 -5.86
N ARG A 154 29.08 0.83 -5.68
CA ARG A 154 29.43 0.08 -4.46
C ARG A 154 29.35 0.98 -3.22
N LEU A 155 29.89 2.20 -3.30
CA LEU A 155 29.83 3.17 -2.19
C LEU A 155 28.40 3.65 -1.90
N MET A 156 27.58 3.80 -2.94
CA MET A 156 26.18 4.26 -2.83
C MET A 156 25.17 3.12 -2.72
N SER A 157 25.64 1.87 -2.65
CA SER A 157 24.76 0.69 -2.60
C SER A 157 23.88 0.70 -1.36
N PHE A 158 24.45 1.02 -0.19
CA PHE A 158 23.68 1.10 1.05
C PHE A 158 22.56 2.16 0.99
N PRO A 159 22.82 3.44 0.65
CA PRO A 159 21.74 4.43 0.44
C PRO A 159 20.67 3.99 -0.56
N LEU A 160 21.07 3.35 -1.66
CA LEU A 160 20.14 2.86 -2.69
C LEU A 160 19.22 1.76 -2.15
N PHE A 161 19.78 0.72 -1.53
CA PHE A 161 19.00 -0.37 -0.96
C PHE A 161 18.16 0.09 0.24
N TYR A 162 18.68 1.01 1.06
CA TYR A 162 17.93 1.61 2.15
C TYR A 162 16.69 2.36 1.63
N THR A 163 16.86 3.18 0.58
CA THR A 163 15.74 3.90 -0.05
C THR A 163 14.71 2.96 -0.64
N PHE A 164 15.15 1.87 -1.27
CA PHE A 164 14.24 0.90 -1.85
C PHE A 164 13.49 0.07 -0.80
N ALA A 165 14.19 -0.37 0.25
CA ALA A 165 13.61 -1.21 1.30
C ALA A 165 12.61 -0.46 2.18
N PHE A 166 12.86 0.83 2.46
CA PHE A 166 12.06 1.61 3.41
C PHE A 166 11.31 2.79 2.78
N GLY A 167 11.59 3.14 1.53
CA GLY A 167 10.96 4.27 0.82
C GLY A 167 9.86 3.86 -0.17
N VAL A 168 9.43 2.60 -0.13
CA VAL A 168 8.42 2.04 -1.03
C VAL A 168 7.23 1.56 -0.21
N VAL A 169 6.00 1.93 -0.62
CA VAL A 169 4.79 1.31 -0.07
C VAL A 169 4.80 -0.19 -0.38
N ILE A 170 4.92 -1.00 0.68
CA ILE A 170 4.82 -2.45 0.61
C ILE A 170 3.35 -2.84 0.66
N THR A 171 2.90 -3.60 -0.35
CA THR A 171 1.50 -4.00 -0.51
C THR A 171 0.95 -4.76 0.69
N LYS A 172 -0.32 -4.46 1.03
CA LYS A 172 -1.09 -5.05 2.13
C LYS A 172 -1.00 -6.59 2.14
N ARG A 173 -0.99 -7.27 0.99
CA ARG A 173 -0.84 -8.75 0.91
C ARG A 173 0.36 -9.33 1.66
N ILE A 174 1.53 -8.68 1.58
CA ILE A 174 2.74 -9.16 2.28
C ILE A 174 2.67 -8.77 3.76
N MET A 175 2.06 -7.64 4.04
CA MET A 175 2.22 -6.95 5.32
C MET A 175 1.12 -7.24 6.31
N THR A 176 -0.10 -7.52 5.84
CA THR A 176 -1.25 -7.86 6.67
C THR A 176 -0.97 -9.11 7.52
N PRO A 177 -0.49 -10.25 6.98
CA PRO A 177 -0.22 -11.43 7.82
C PRO A 177 0.81 -11.13 8.92
N ILE A 178 1.93 -10.49 8.54
CA ILE A 178 2.99 -10.10 9.47
C ILE A 178 2.47 -9.15 10.55
N THR A 179 1.64 -8.18 10.16
CA THR A 179 1.09 -7.20 11.09
C THR A 179 0.09 -7.83 12.05
N ASN A 180 -0.75 -8.74 11.57
CA ASN A 180 -1.73 -9.46 12.40
C ASN A 180 -1.01 -10.32 13.46
N ASP A 181 0.04 -11.05 13.08
CA ASP A 181 0.83 -11.85 14.02
C ASP A 181 1.49 -10.98 15.09
N LEU A 182 2.01 -9.81 14.70
CA LEU A 182 2.62 -8.86 15.62
C LEU A 182 1.58 -8.18 16.52
N GLN A 183 0.37 -7.93 16.03
CA GLN A 183 -0.74 -7.39 16.81
C GLN A 183 -1.20 -8.39 17.87
N ASP A 184 -1.35 -9.68 17.53
CA ASP A 184 -1.68 -10.74 18.49
C ASP A 184 -0.61 -10.86 19.59
N LEU A 185 0.67 -10.87 19.20
CA LEU A 185 1.78 -10.88 20.17
C LEU A 185 1.76 -9.64 21.07
N SER A 186 1.46 -8.47 20.50
CA SER A 186 1.37 -7.21 21.25
C SER A 186 0.16 -7.20 22.20
N ALA A 187 -0.99 -7.73 21.77
CA ALA A 187 -2.20 -7.84 22.56
C ALA A 187 -1.99 -8.78 23.76
N ARG A 188 -1.37 -9.94 23.54
CA ARG A 188 -0.98 -10.88 24.62
C ARG A 188 0.02 -10.26 25.59
N GLY A 189 1.02 -9.54 25.06
CA GLY A 189 2.01 -8.84 25.88
C GLY A 189 1.37 -7.76 26.75
N ALA A 190 0.49 -6.95 26.18
CA ALA A 190 -0.23 -5.89 26.89
C ALA A 190 -1.19 -6.48 27.95
N TRP A 191 -1.94 -7.53 27.59
CA TRP A 191 -2.78 -8.29 28.51
C TRP A 191 -1.99 -8.77 29.73
N PHE A 192 -0.85 -9.43 29.50
CA PHE A 192 -0.01 -9.95 30.56
C PHE A 192 0.48 -8.83 31.49
N CYS A 193 1.00 -7.74 30.92
CA CYS A 193 1.52 -6.62 31.71
C CYS A 193 0.41 -5.89 32.50
N LEU A 194 -0.76 -5.65 31.91
CA LEU A 194 -1.90 -5.03 32.62
C LEU A 194 -2.38 -5.91 33.78
N ARG A 195 -2.45 -7.23 33.57
CA ARG A 195 -2.83 -8.18 34.62
C ARG A 195 -1.81 -8.22 35.77
N VAL A 196 -0.51 -8.17 35.45
CA VAL A 196 0.56 -8.07 36.46
C VAL A 196 0.48 -6.76 37.24
N MET A 197 0.04 -5.67 36.61
CA MET A 197 -0.19 -4.38 37.27
C MET A 197 -1.47 -4.37 38.14
N GLY A 198 -2.26 -5.44 38.15
CA GLY A 198 -3.46 -5.60 38.98
C GLY A 198 -4.75 -5.10 38.33
N PHE A 199 -4.76 -4.88 37.01
CA PHE A 199 -5.99 -4.56 36.28
C PHE A 199 -6.79 -5.82 35.95
N ASP A 200 -8.12 -5.69 36.01
CA ASP A 200 -9.04 -6.71 35.53
C ASP A 200 -9.22 -6.56 34.02
N VAL A 201 -8.68 -7.53 33.28
CA VAL A 201 -8.51 -7.45 31.83
C VAL A 201 -8.75 -8.81 31.19
N ASP A 202 -9.70 -8.82 30.26
CA ASP A 202 -9.98 -9.95 29.39
C ASP A 202 -9.32 -9.75 28.02
N LEU A 203 -8.91 -10.85 27.41
CA LEU A 203 -8.42 -10.89 26.03
C LEU A 203 -9.31 -11.83 25.21
N ALA A 204 -9.82 -11.34 24.09
CA ALA A 204 -10.55 -12.12 23.10
C ALA A 204 -10.04 -11.75 21.71
N GLY A 205 -9.35 -12.68 21.04
CA GLY A 205 -8.60 -12.37 19.82
C GLY A 205 -7.59 -11.25 20.06
N ASN A 206 -7.75 -10.15 19.31
CA ASN A 206 -6.93 -8.93 19.46
C ASN A 206 -7.63 -7.83 20.28
N THR A 207 -8.78 -8.13 20.90
CA THR A 207 -9.54 -7.16 21.68
C THR A 207 -9.25 -7.34 23.17
N LEU A 208 -8.79 -6.27 23.80
CA LEU A 208 -8.57 -6.16 25.25
C LEU A 208 -9.77 -5.47 25.89
N THR A 209 -10.41 -6.09 26.87
CA THR A 209 -11.51 -5.45 27.60
C THR A 209 -11.07 -5.17 29.02
N LEU A 210 -10.92 -3.88 29.36
CA LEU A 210 -10.62 -3.46 30.74
C LEU A 210 -11.92 -3.31 31.52
N HIS A 211 -12.01 -3.94 32.68
CA HIS A 211 -13.17 -3.83 33.56
C HIS A 211 -12.88 -2.87 34.72
N GLN A 212 -13.80 -1.95 34.97
CA GLN A 212 -13.80 -1.08 36.14
C GLN A 212 -15.19 -1.09 36.79
N GLY A 213 -15.40 -2.06 37.69
CA GLY A 213 -16.71 -2.26 38.31
C GLY A 213 -17.72 -2.84 37.30
N LEU A 214 -18.77 -2.09 36.99
CA LEU A 214 -19.79 -2.47 35.99
C LEU A 214 -19.50 -1.93 34.58
N GLN A 215 -18.49 -1.09 34.40
CA GLN A 215 -18.13 -0.53 33.10
C GLN A 215 -17.00 -1.32 32.46
N SER A 216 -17.19 -1.68 31.20
CA SER A 216 -16.21 -2.37 30.35
C SER A 216 -15.73 -1.42 29.25
N PHE A 217 -14.41 -1.30 29.10
CA PHE A 217 -13.77 -0.49 28.08
C PHE A 217 -13.09 -1.42 27.06
N PRO A 218 -13.77 -1.77 25.95
CA PRO A 218 -13.15 -2.56 24.89
C PRO A 218 -12.11 -1.74 24.14
N LEU A 219 -10.95 -2.33 23.90
CA LEU A 219 -9.86 -1.80 23.10
C LEU A 219 -9.50 -2.85 22.06
N ASN A 220 -9.92 -2.63 20.82
CA ASN A 220 -9.46 -3.46 19.72
C ASN A 220 -8.03 -3.07 19.35
N VAL A 221 -7.04 -3.92 19.63
CA VAL A 221 -5.64 -3.65 19.29
C VAL A 221 -5.46 -3.55 17.79
N ALA A 222 -6.26 -4.29 17.01
CA ALA A 222 -6.21 -4.19 15.57
C ALA A 222 -6.64 -2.81 15.10
N GLU A 223 -7.58 -2.13 15.74
CA GLU A 223 -8.04 -0.76 15.42
C GLU A 223 -7.11 0.31 16.05
N ALA A 224 -6.75 0.13 17.32
CA ALA A 224 -5.88 1.03 18.06
C ALA A 224 -4.40 0.94 17.62
N CYS A 225 -4.05 -0.05 16.79
CA CYS A 225 -2.72 -0.21 16.19
C CYS A 225 -2.80 -0.65 14.72
N SER A 226 -3.93 -0.42 14.04
CA SER A 226 -4.15 -0.77 12.60
C SER A 226 -3.23 0.00 11.69
N GLY A 227 -2.87 1.22 12.09
CA GLY A 227 -1.96 2.09 11.36
C GLY A 227 -0.75 1.28 10.93
N MET A 228 -0.72 0.96 9.64
CA MET A 228 0.21 0.10 8.98
C MET A 228 1.63 0.62 9.17
N ARG A 229 2.21 0.17 10.29
CA ARG A 229 3.61 -0.23 10.46
C ARG A 229 4.60 0.88 10.80
N MET A 230 4.44 1.40 12.03
CA MET A 230 5.58 1.89 12.83
C MET A 230 6.75 0.88 12.87
N LEU A 231 6.51 -0.42 12.69
CA LEU A 231 7.57 -1.42 12.50
C LEU A 231 8.54 -1.05 11.38
N VAL A 232 8.04 -0.66 10.19
CA VAL A 232 8.90 -0.31 9.06
C VAL A 232 9.69 0.95 9.39
N ALA A 233 9.06 1.94 10.02
CA ALA A 233 9.73 3.14 10.50
C ALA A 233 10.82 2.84 11.55
N PHE A 234 10.55 1.95 12.51
CA PHE A 234 11.51 1.52 13.53
C PHE A 234 12.64 0.68 12.93
N LEU A 235 12.36 -0.20 11.98
CA LEU A 235 13.38 -0.95 11.26
C LEU A 235 14.24 -0.04 10.38
N ALA A 236 13.64 0.97 9.73
CA ALA A 236 14.36 1.98 8.96
C ALA A 236 15.29 2.77 9.89
N LEU A 237 14.77 3.31 10.99
CA LEU A 237 15.53 4.03 12.00
C LEU A 237 16.65 3.18 12.61
N GLY A 238 16.33 1.94 13.01
CA GLY A 238 17.29 0.98 13.56
C GLY A 238 18.38 0.62 12.56
N THR A 239 18.04 0.44 11.28
CA THR A 239 19.02 0.19 10.20
C THR A 239 19.92 1.41 9.96
N ALA A 240 19.35 2.62 10.00
CA ALA A 240 20.11 3.85 9.88
C ALA A 240 21.09 4.03 11.06
N MET A 241 20.63 3.81 12.29
CA MET A 241 21.45 3.85 13.49
C MET A 241 22.52 2.77 13.49
N ALA A 242 22.20 1.56 13.06
CA ALA A 242 23.16 0.47 12.92
C ALA A 242 24.29 0.85 11.95
N TYR A 243 23.95 1.39 10.78
CA TYR A 243 24.93 1.75 9.77
C TYR A 243 25.93 2.81 10.24
N VAL A 244 25.43 3.88 10.87
CA VAL A 244 26.25 5.00 11.35
C VAL A 244 26.95 4.66 12.67
N GLY A 245 26.27 3.92 13.53
CA GLY A 245 26.65 3.70 14.90
C GLY A 245 27.48 2.45 15.15
N LEU A 246 27.68 1.57 14.17
CA LEU A 246 28.45 0.32 14.38
C LEU A 246 29.45 0.11 13.25
N ALA A 247 30.67 -0.30 13.60
CA ALA A 247 31.74 -0.50 12.64
C ALA A 247 31.61 -1.84 11.88
N ARG A 248 31.23 -2.92 12.57
CA ARG A 248 31.23 -4.28 11.99
C ARG A 248 29.86 -4.67 11.44
N SER A 249 29.84 -5.29 10.27
CA SER A 249 28.59 -5.73 9.62
C SER A 249 27.76 -6.69 10.46
N TRP A 250 28.37 -7.57 11.26
CA TRP A 250 27.61 -8.47 12.13
C TRP A 250 26.91 -7.73 13.29
N GLN A 251 27.54 -6.68 13.86
CA GLN A 251 26.90 -5.84 14.89
C GLN A 251 25.71 -5.10 14.28
N ARG A 252 25.87 -4.63 13.03
CA ARG A 252 24.77 -3.99 12.29
C ARG A 252 23.59 -4.94 12.09
N ILE A 253 23.87 -6.15 11.60
CA ILE A 253 22.85 -7.18 11.40
C ILE A 253 22.19 -7.54 12.73
N LEU A 254 22.95 -7.71 13.81
CA LEU A 254 22.41 -7.99 15.14
C LEU A 254 21.46 -6.89 15.61
N LEU A 255 21.85 -5.61 15.48
CA LEU A 255 20.99 -4.50 15.90
C LEU A 255 19.71 -4.42 15.06
N VAL A 256 19.79 -4.70 13.76
CA VAL A 256 18.61 -4.77 12.87
C VAL A 256 17.68 -5.91 13.29
N ILE A 257 18.22 -7.10 13.59
CA ILE A 257 17.43 -8.25 14.07
C ILE A 257 16.76 -7.91 15.42
N LEU A 258 17.49 -7.28 16.34
CA LEU A 258 16.94 -6.81 17.62
C LEU A 258 15.86 -5.73 17.45
N GLY A 259 15.81 -5.06 16.30
CA GLY A 259 14.76 -4.10 15.98
C GLY A 259 13.35 -4.69 15.98
N VAL A 260 13.19 -5.98 15.64
CA VAL A 260 11.87 -6.65 15.65
C VAL A 260 11.35 -6.82 17.10
N PRO A 261 12.10 -7.43 18.04
CA PRO A 261 11.73 -7.45 19.45
C PRO A 261 11.49 -6.07 20.05
N VAL A 262 12.30 -5.07 19.69
CA VAL A 262 12.10 -3.68 20.16
C VAL A 262 10.78 -3.11 19.67
N ALA A 263 10.46 -3.31 18.40
CA ALA A 263 9.20 -2.85 17.84
C ALA A 263 8.00 -3.48 18.55
N ILE A 264 8.04 -4.79 18.80
CA ILE A 264 7.00 -5.50 19.57
C ILE A 264 6.91 -4.92 20.98
N PHE A 265 8.03 -4.77 21.68
CA PHE A 265 8.06 -4.26 23.05
C PHE A 265 7.49 -2.84 23.17
N VAL A 266 7.90 -1.93 22.29
CA VAL A 266 7.37 -0.56 22.24
C VAL A 266 5.88 -0.57 21.91
N ASN A 267 5.45 -1.46 21.01
CA ASN A 267 4.04 -1.58 20.66
C ASN A 267 3.19 -2.13 21.82
N VAL A 268 3.70 -3.09 22.60
CA VAL A 268 3.07 -3.55 23.86
C VAL A 268 2.84 -2.38 24.82
N LEU A 269 3.87 -1.56 25.05
CA LEU A 269 3.76 -0.39 25.94
C LEU A 269 2.75 0.65 25.41
N ARG A 270 2.71 0.86 24.09
CA ARG A 270 1.73 1.73 23.44
C ARG A 270 0.31 1.22 23.66
N VAL A 271 0.04 -0.07 23.39
CA VAL A 271 -1.28 -0.69 23.58
C VAL A 271 -1.72 -0.59 25.05
N MET A 272 -0.82 -0.88 25.99
CA MET A 272 -1.10 -0.70 27.41
C MET A 272 -1.48 0.75 27.74
N THR A 273 -0.75 1.71 27.20
CA THR A 273 -1.01 3.14 27.45
C THR A 273 -2.36 3.56 26.89
N LEU A 274 -2.71 3.12 25.67
CA LEU A 274 -4.03 3.37 25.10
C LEU A 274 -5.15 2.71 25.91
N GLY A 275 -4.95 1.48 26.39
CA GLY A 275 -5.93 0.79 27.25
C GLY A 275 -6.13 1.45 28.62
N LEU A 276 -5.08 2.06 29.17
CA LEU A 276 -5.21 2.84 30.40
C LEU A 276 -5.88 4.20 30.15
N LEU A 277 -5.61 4.83 29.00
CA LEU A 277 -6.21 6.11 28.61
C LEU A 277 -7.68 5.97 28.24
N SER A 278 -8.10 4.85 27.65
CA SER A 278 -9.50 4.60 27.26
C SER A 278 -10.47 4.63 28.46
N ARG A 279 -9.97 4.43 29.67
CA ARG A 279 -10.75 4.56 30.92
C ARG A 279 -11.13 6.00 31.26
N TYR A 280 -10.38 6.98 30.75
CA TYR A 280 -10.65 8.41 30.99
C TYR A 280 -11.54 8.98 29.90
N ASP A 281 -11.23 8.68 28.64
CA ASP A 281 -12.04 9.05 27.49
C ASP A 281 -11.88 7.97 26.41
N SER A 282 -13.00 7.38 25.98
CA SER A 282 -13.02 6.39 24.91
C SER A 282 -12.55 6.99 23.59
N ASN A 283 -12.68 8.31 23.40
CA ASN A 283 -12.20 9.02 22.21
C ASN A 283 -10.67 9.13 22.15
N PHE A 284 -9.91 8.74 23.19
CA PHE A 284 -8.44 8.66 23.07
C PHE A 284 -7.97 7.45 22.27
N VAL A 285 -8.87 6.50 22.01
CA VAL A 285 -8.59 5.28 21.24
C VAL A 285 -8.84 5.49 19.74
N SER A 286 -9.64 6.49 19.37
CA SER A 286 -10.01 6.86 18.00
C SER A 286 -9.56 8.29 17.65
N GLY A 287 -9.45 8.60 16.35
CA GLY A 287 -9.17 9.96 15.86
C GLY A 287 -7.73 10.47 16.06
N ASP A 288 -7.54 11.79 15.95
CA ASP A 288 -6.23 12.46 15.87
C ASP A 288 -5.28 12.16 17.06
N PHE A 289 -5.85 11.90 18.24
CA PHE A 289 -5.08 11.64 19.45
C PHE A 289 -4.32 10.31 19.38
N HIS A 290 -4.93 9.29 18.78
CA HIS A 290 -4.28 8.00 18.55
C HIS A 290 -3.04 8.13 17.66
N THR A 291 -3.16 8.91 16.57
CA THR A 291 -2.05 9.21 15.65
C THR A 291 -0.93 9.97 16.37
N PHE A 292 -1.28 10.95 17.20
CA PHE A 292 -0.32 11.69 18.02
C PHE A 292 0.44 10.78 19.00
N VAL A 293 -0.28 9.91 19.72
CA VAL A 293 0.34 8.94 20.65
C VAL A 293 1.30 8.03 19.89
N GLY A 294 0.92 7.55 18.70
CA GLY A 294 1.81 6.79 17.81
C GLY A 294 3.13 7.51 17.53
N LEU A 295 3.08 8.79 17.15
CA LEU A 295 4.27 9.62 16.90
C LEU A 295 5.15 9.78 18.16
N VAL A 296 4.55 10.01 19.32
CA VAL A 296 5.28 10.16 20.59
C VAL A 296 6.08 8.89 20.94
N TRP A 297 5.54 7.71 20.64
CA TRP A 297 6.21 6.42 20.90
C TRP A 297 7.45 6.16 20.03
N LEU A 298 7.73 7.00 19.02
CA LEU A 298 9.00 6.99 18.29
C LEU A 298 10.18 7.40 19.18
N ILE A 299 9.97 8.28 20.16
CA ILE A 299 11.03 8.76 21.06
C ILE A 299 11.53 7.63 21.98
N PRO A 300 10.67 6.91 22.73
CA PRO A 300 11.09 5.72 23.48
C PRO A 300 11.78 4.67 22.60
N ALA A 301 11.26 4.39 21.41
CA ALA A 301 11.88 3.44 20.48
C ALA A 301 13.32 3.85 20.15
N PHE A 302 13.54 5.12 19.82
CA PHE A 302 14.87 5.67 19.55
C PHE A 302 15.82 5.52 20.76
N LEU A 303 15.34 5.78 21.97
CA LEU A 303 16.13 5.61 23.20
C LEU A 303 16.51 4.14 23.44
N VAL A 304 15.59 3.20 23.18
CA VAL A 304 15.88 1.76 23.27
C VAL A 304 16.93 1.35 22.24
N PHE A 305 16.87 1.87 21.01
CA PHE A 305 17.91 1.61 20.00
C PHE A 305 19.27 2.18 20.41
N ILE A 306 19.32 3.39 21.01
CA ILE A 306 20.57 3.94 21.56
C ILE A 306 21.13 3.02 22.64
N PHE A 307 20.28 2.56 23.57
CA PHE A 307 20.68 1.68 24.65
C PHE A 307 21.22 0.33 24.14
N LEU A 308 20.52 -0.31 23.20
CA LEU A 308 20.97 -1.56 22.59
C LEU A 308 22.27 -1.38 21.81
N MET A 309 22.39 -0.30 21.04
CA MET A 309 23.63 0.03 20.35
C MET A 309 24.80 0.22 21.33
N TRP A 310 24.56 0.86 22.48
CA TRP A 310 25.56 0.98 23.55
C TRP A 310 25.96 -0.41 24.09
N ILE A 311 25.02 -1.32 24.33
CA ILE A 311 25.31 -2.71 24.72
C ILE A 311 26.15 -3.42 23.65
N VAL A 312 25.72 -3.37 22.38
CA VAL A 312 26.39 -4.06 21.26
C VAL A 312 27.81 -3.55 21.05
N ARG A 313 28.06 -2.25 21.26
CA ARG A 313 29.42 -1.67 21.26
C ARG A 313 30.27 -2.21 22.40
N LYS A 314 29.69 -2.45 23.58
CA LYS A 314 30.43 -2.99 24.75
C LYS A 314 30.77 -4.47 24.64
N LEU A 315 30.07 -5.24 23.78
CA LEU A 315 30.35 -6.66 23.56
C LEU A 315 31.69 -6.93 22.86
N VAL A 316 32.29 -5.93 22.23
CA VAL A 316 33.60 -6.05 21.58
C VAL A 316 34.46 -4.84 21.92
N VAL A 317 35.65 -5.09 22.45
CA VAL A 317 36.67 -4.05 22.59
C VAL A 317 37.09 -3.63 21.19
N GLU A 318 36.61 -2.47 20.76
CA GLU A 318 37.03 -1.83 19.52
C GLU A 318 38.43 -1.25 19.75
N SER A 319 39.43 -1.75 19.02
CA SER A 319 40.65 -0.97 18.81
C SER A 319 40.25 0.32 18.10
N PRO A 320 40.73 1.49 18.54
CA PRO A 320 40.36 2.76 17.91
C PRO A 320 40.74 2.68 16.43
N VAL A 321 39.73 2.76 15.56
CA VAL A 321 39.96 2.95 14.13
C VAL A 321 40.41 4.40 14.01
N GLU A 322 41.67 4.61 13.65
CA GLU A 322 42.15 5.93 13.22
C GLU A 322 41.28 6.38 12.04
N HIS A 323 40.35 7.30 12.31
CA HIS A 323 39.75 8.07 11.25
C HIS A 323 40.84 8.96 10.68
N SER A 324 41.40 8.55 9.52
CA SER A 324 42.32 9.37 8.76
C SER A 324 41.70 10.75 8.56
N THR A 325 42.38 11.76 9.08
CA THR A 325 42.06 13.18 9.07
C THR A 325 41.65 13.66 7.68
N THR A 326 40.51 14.36 7.65
CA THR A 326 40.12 15.46 6.73
C THR A 326 40.97 15.60 5.47
N HIS A 327 40.52 14.97 4.38
CA HIS A 327 40.78 15.50 3.04
C HIS A 327 39.87 16.71 2.84
N GLU A 328 40.44 17.86 2.48
CA GLU A 328 39.63 18.99 2.03
C GLU A 328 38.73 18.54 0.88
N GLY A 329 37.44 18.88 0.97
CA GLY A 329 36.41 18.44 0.03
C GLY A 329 36.78 18.74 -1.42
N GLY A 330 37.33 17.73 -2.10
CA GLY A 330 37.74 17.83 -3.48
C GLY A 330 36.52 18.05 -4.38
N ARG A 331 36.67 18.89 -5.41
CA ARG A 331 35.67 19.01 -6.48
C ARG A 331 35.39 17.62 -7.07
N LEU A 332 34.16 17.37 -7.52
CA LEU A 332 33.80 16.12 -8.20
C LEU A 332 34.62 15.99 -9.51
N ARG A 333 35.39 14.91 -9.63
CA ARG A 333 36.22 14.59 -10.80
C ARG A 333 35.68 13.33 -11.46
N PHE A 334 35.65 13.30 -12.78
CA PHE A 334 35.16 12.17 -13.58
C PHE A 334 36.21 11.75 -14.59
N SER A 335 36.28 10.48 -14.94
CA SER A 335 37.20 10.00 -15.99
C SER A 335 36.68 10.24 -17.42
N ALA A 336 35.47 10.80 -17.56
CA ALA A 336 34.79 10.98 -18.85
C ALA A 336 33.71 12.09 -18.78
N PRO A 337 33.30 12.69 -19.91
CA PRO A 337 32.32 13.78 -19.92
C PRO A 337 30.89 13.32 -19.57
N ILE A 338 30.18 14.07 -18.73
CA ILE A 338 28.85 13.69 -18.24
C ILE A 338 27.70 14.07 -19.20
N ILE A 339 27.84 15.16 -19.96
CA ILE A 339 26.80 15.71 -20.85
C ILE A 339 26.24 14.67 -21.85
N PRO A 340 27.05 13.93 -22.64
CA PRO A 340 26.51 12.95 -23.58
C PRO A 340 25.75 11.82 -22.89
N ARG A 341 26.11 11.49 -21.64
CA ARG A 341 25.41 10.47 -20.85
C ARG A 341 24.08 10.99 -20.35
N THR A 342 24.01 12.25 -19.92
CA THR A 342 22.76 12.94 -19.58
C THR A 342 21.79 12.94 -20.75
N ILE A 343 22.26 13.34 -21.94
CA ILE A 343 21.43 13.34 -23.15
C ILE A 343 20.94 11.92 -23.47
N ALA A 344 21.82 10.92 -23.43
CA ALA A 344 21.44 9.55 -23.72
C ALA A 344 20.41 9.00 -22.72
N ALA A 345 20.57 9.29 -21.42
CA ALA A 345 19.60 8.90 -20.39
C ALA A 345 18.22 9.54 -20.65
N ILE A 346 18.20 10.85 -20.95
CA ILE A 346 16.96 11.57 -21.27
C ILE A 346 16.28 10.95 -22.49
N VAL A 347 17.03 10.65 -23.55
CA VAL A 347 16.49 10.00 -24.76
C VAL A 347 15.88 8.64 -24.44
N VAL A 348 16.55 7.81 -23.63
CA VAL A 348 16.03 6.49 -23.23
C VAL A 348 14.74 6.63 -22.40
N PHE A 349 14.68 7.59 -21.47
CA PHE A 349 13.47 7.85 -20.69
C PHE A 349 12.31 8.37 -21.54
N ILE A 350 12.56 9.30 -22.47
CA ILE A 350 11.55 9.83 -23.38
C ILE A 350 11.04 8.71 -24.28
N LEU A 351 11.93 7.92 -24.87
CA LEU A 351 11.55 6.77 -25.69
C LEU A 351 10.70 5.79 -24.89
N GLY A 352 11.12 5.46 -23.67
CA GLY A 352 10.35 4.60 -22.76
C GLY A 352 8.96 5.13 -22.46
N ALA A 353 8.83 6.43 -22.15
CA ALA A 353 7.54 7.07 -21.89
C ALA A 353 6.64 7.09 -23.12
N VAL A 354 7.19 7.36 -24.31
CA VAL A 354 6.46 7.32 -25.58
C VAL A 354 6.00 5.90 -25.89
N THR A 355 6.86 4.89 -25.72
CA THR A 355 6.52 3.48 -25.94
C THR A 355 5.44 3.01 -24.97
N LEU A 356 5.54 3.35 -23.68
CA LEU A 356 4.50 3.03 -22.70
C LEU A 356 3.17 3.68 -23.08
N ARG A 357 3.16 4.97 -23.42
CA ARG A 357 1.95 5.68 -23.84
C ARG A 357 1.35 5.09 -25.12
N ALA A 358 2.19 4.75 -26.10
CA ALA A 358 1.75 4.11 -27.33
C ALA A 358 1.13 2.74 -27.05
N ALA A 359 1.73 1.94 -26.15
CA ALA A 359 1.17 0.66 -25.74
C ALA A 359 -0.18 0.84 -25.01
N VAL A 360 -0.28 1.80 -24.09
CA VAL A 360 -1.54 2.14 -23.39
C VAL A 360 -2.65 2.50 -24.39
N VAL A 361 -2.35 3.35 -25.38
CA VAL A 361 -3.32 3.74 -26.42
C VAL A 361 -3.66 2.56 -27.33
N GLN A 362 -2.68 1.78 -27.77
CA GLN A 362 -2.88 0.65 -28.68
C GLN A 362 -3.69 -0.49 -28.05
N TYR A 363 -3.45 -0.78 -26.77
CA TYR A 363 -4.18 -1.81 -26.03
C TYR A 363 -5.47 -1.29 -25.38
N GLY A 364 -5.79 0.00 -25.50
CA GLY A 364 -7.00 0.60 -24.90
C GLY A 364 -7.03 0.48 -23.38
N VAL A 365 -5.87 0.53 -22.73
CA VAL A 365 -5.73 0.23 -21.30
C VAL A 365 -5.95 1.48 -20.45
N PHE A 366 -6.90 1.43 -19.52
CA PHE A 366 -7.09 2.46 -18.50
C PHE A 366 -6.24 2.15 -17.26
N LEU A 367 -5.18 2.95 -17.07
CA LEU A 367 -4.22 2.81 -15.95
C LEU A 367 -4.78 3.29 -14.59
N GLU A 368 -5.68 4.26 -14.61
CA GLU A 368 -6.37 4.79 -13.43
C GLU A 368 -7.88 4.62 -13.66
N LYS A 369 -8.54 3.90 -12.76
CA LYS A 369 -9.98 3.64 -12.84
C LYS A 369 -10.75 4.84 -12.32
N LYS A 370 -11.79 5.25 -13.04
CA LYS A 370 -12.71 6.29 -12.59
C LYS A 370 -13.73 5.72 -11.60
N THR A 371 -14.13 6.55 -10.65
CA THR A 371 -15.19 6.25 -9.68
C THR A 371 -16.57 6.29 -10.35
N VAL A 372 -17.48 5.45 -9.88
CA VAL A 372 -18.88 5.37 -10.27
C VAL A 372 -19.73 5.62 -9.04
N PRO A 373 -20.57 6.68 -9.02
CA PRO A 373 -21.46 6.91 -7.89
C PRO A 373 -22.62 5.90 -7.89
N LEU A 374 -23.14 5.60 -6.70
CA LEU A 374 -24.40 4.86 -6.54
C LEU A 374 -25.57 5.63 -7.17
N ARG A 375 -26.56 4.91 -7.70
CA ARG A 375 -27.80 5.49 -8.22
C ARG A 375 -28.73 5.95 -7.11
N ALA A 376 -28.73 5.24 -5.99
CA ALA A 376 -29.49 5.55 -4.78
C ALA A 376 -28.69 5.12 -3.55
N SER A 377 -28.98 5.72 -2.38
CA SER A 377 -28.35 5.29 -1.13
C SER A 377 -28.72 3.84 -0.79
N LEU A 378 -27.77 3.10 -0.22
CA LEU A 378 -28.00 1.75 0.28
C LEU A 378 -29.04 1.73 1.40
N ASP A 379 -29.22 2.85 2.12
CA ASP A 379 -30.26 3.00 3.15
C ASP A 379 -31.67 2.78 2.62
N THR A 380 -31.87 2.94 1.30
CA THR A 380 -33.18 2.76 0.65
C THR A 380 -33.56 1.29 0.44
N ILE A 381 -32.70 0.33 0.79
CA ILE A 381 -33.07 -1.08 0.85
C ILE A 381 -34.18 -1.24 1.90
N PRO A 382 -35.27 -1.97 1.62
CA PRO A 382 -36.39 -2.06 2.55
C PRO A 382 -35.99 -2.74 3.88
N PRO A 383 -36.64 -2.33 4.99
CA PRO A 383 -36.48 -3.01 6.28
C PRO A 383 -37.15 -4.39 6.30
N GLU A 384 -38.05 -4.67 5.36
CA GLU A 384 -38.72 -5.97 5.18
C GLU A 384 -38.22 -6.60 3.86
N LEU A 385 -37.70 -7.82 3.95
CA LEU A 385 -37.18 -8.60 2.82
C LEU A 385 -37.89 -9.96 2.78
N GLY A 386 -39.04 -10.03 2.12
CA GLY A 386 -39.87 -11.24 2.13
C GLY A 386 -40.45 -11.47 3.53
N GLU A 387 -40.17 -12.64 4.13
CA GLU A 387 -40.58 -12.98 5.49
C GLU A 387 -39.63 -12.42 6.58
N TRP A 388 -38.54 -11.78 6.17
CA TRP A 388 -37.51 -11.28 7.08
C TRP A 388 -37.74 -9.81 7.43
N THR A 389 -37.76 -9.51 8.74
CA THR A 389 -37.95 -8.15 9.26
C THR A 389 -36.70 -7.65 9.95
N GLN A 390 -36.33 -6.38 9.70
CA GLN A 390 -35.19 -5.76 10.35
C GLN A 390 -35.42 -5.65 11.87
N PHE A 391 -34.43 -6.08 12.64
CA PHE A 391 -34.42 -6.03 14.10
C PHE A 391 -33.18 -5.29 14.62
N GLY A 392 -33.40 -4.42 15.62
CA GLY A 392 -32.34 -3.63 16.26
C GLY A 392 -31.97 -2.35 15.53
N GLU A 393 -31.11 -1.56 16.17
CA GLU A 393 -30.52 -0.35 15.58
C GLU A 393 -29.29 -0.70 14.74
N GLU A 394 -29.04 0.08 13.69
CA GLU A 394 -27.81 -0.04 12.91
C GLU A 394 -26.60 0.35 13.77
N LEU A 395 -25.52 -0.41 13.68
CA LEU A 395 -24.30 -0.16 14.44
C LEU A 395 -23.62 1.11 13.93
N ASP A 396 -23.45 2.10 14.81
CA ASP A 396 -22.62 3.27 14.54
C ASP A 396 -21.15 2.88 14.67
N TYR A 397 -20.49 2.67 13.54
CA TYR A 397 -19.08 2.31 13.49
C TYR A 397 -18.21 3.54 13.70
N SER A 398 -17.19 3.40 14.56
CA SER A 398 -16.15 4.41 14.76
C SER A 398 -15.48 4.79 13.43
N ASP A 399 -14.97 6.03 13.35
CA ASP A 399 -14.22 6.51 12.17
C ASP A 399 -13.07 5.57 11.77
N ALA A 400 -12.45 4.90 12.75
CA ALA A 400 -11.35 3.96 12.50
C ALA A 400 -11.84 2.64 11.88
N VAL A 401 -13.04 2.16 12.21
CA VAL A 401 -13.63 0.99 11.54
C VAL A 401 -14.03 1.37 10.11
N GLN A 402 -14.60 2.55 9.89
CA GLN A 402 -14.92 3.05 8.55
C GLN A 402 -13.66 3.19 7.68
N GLU A 403 -12.56 3.71 8.25
CA GLU A 403 -11.25 3.77 7.60
C GLU A 403 -10.71 2.37 7.27
N SER A 404 -10.88 1.40 8.18
CA SER A 404 -10.46 0.00 7.94
C SER A 404 -11.28 -0.69 6.85
N LEU A 405 -12.57 -0.35 6.75
CA LEU A 405 -13.45 -0.82 5.69
C LEU A 405 -13.08 -0.17 4.36
N GLY A 406 -12.47 1.01 4.35
CA GLY A 406 -12.04 1.71 3.14
C GLY A 406 -13.20 2.32 2.34
N THR A 407 -14.40 2.38 2.93
CA THR A 407 -15.58 3.00 2.34
C THR A 407 -16.55 3.47 3.42
N ASN A 408 -17.24 4.58 3.16
CA ASN A 408 -18.33 5.09 3.99
C ASN A 408 -19.71 4.73 3.39
N LEU A 409 -19.73 3.92 2.33
CA LEU A 409 -20.94 3.48 1.62
C LEU A 409 -21.22 2.03 1.98
N PHE A 410 -21.70 1.80 3.20
CA PHE A 410 -22.07 0.48 3.67
C PHE A 410 -23.34 0.53 4.53
N ILE A 411 -24.00 -0.63 4.68
CA ILE A 411 -25.08 -0.83 5.64
C ILE A 411 -24.81 -2.13 6.41
N ASP A 412 -25.24 -2.16 7.66
CA ASP A 412 -25.17 -3.32 8.54
C ASP A 412 -26.50 -3.47 9.29
N ARG A 413 -27.25 -4.52 8.97
CA ARG A 413 -28.62 -4.73 9.47
C ARG A 413 -28.79 -6.15 9.94
N ASN A 414 -29.53 -6.34 11.03
CA ASN A 414 -29.94 -7.65 11.47
C ASN A 414 -31.39 -7.89 11.06
N TYR A 415 -31.68 -9.07 10.56
CA TYR A 415 -33.00 -9.52 10.14
C TYR A 415 -33.42 -10.73 10.96
N VAL A 416 -34.70 -10.82 11.27
CA VAL A 416 -35.30 -11.96 11.97
C VAL A 416 -36.50 -12.44 11.16
N ASN A 417 -36.62 -13.75 11.00
CA ASN A 417 -37.83 -14.40 10.51
C ASN A 417 -38.59 -14.95 11.74
N GLU A 418 -39.90 -14.70 11.83
CA GLU A 418 -40.73 -15.11 12.97
C GLU A 418 -40.95 -16.64 13.02
N ASP A 419 -40.77 -17.36 11.91
CA ASP A 419 -41.09 -18.79 11.76
C ASP A 419 -39.87 -19.73 11.86
N ASP A 420 -38.63 -19.21 11.91
CA ASP A 420 -37.40 -20.01 11.79
C ASP A 420 -36.61 -20.16 13.11
N SER A 421 -35.86 -21.26 13.27
CA SER A 421 -34.99 -21.51 14.44
C SER A 421 -33.72 -20.64 14.50
N VAL A 422 -33.49 -19.83 13.47
CA VAL A 422 -32.32 -18.97 13.33
C VAL A 422 -32.40 -17.80 14.32
N THR A 423 -31.31 -17.55 15.05
CA THR A 423 -31.23 -16.46 16.05
C THR A 423 -31.04 -15.06 15.41
N GLY A 424 -31.50 -14.88 14.17
CA GLY A 424 -31.32 -13.69 13.34
C GLY A 424 -30.15 -13.81 12.36
N MET A 425 -30.30 -13.15 11.20
CA MET A 425 -29.32 -13.05 10.12
C MET A 425 -28.79 -11.62 10.03
N SER A 426 -27.48 -11.44 10.15
CA SER A 426 -26.81 -10.15 9.94
C SER A 426 -26.41 -10.00 8.47
N LEU A 427 -26.87 -8.93 7.84
CA LEU A 427 -26.60 -8.52 6.48
C LEU A 427 -25.66 -7.31 6.48
N HIS A 428 -24.49 -7.48 5.88
CA HIS A 428 -23.52 -6.41 5.67
C HIS A 428 -23.29 -6.19 4.17
N ILE A 429 -23.57 -4.98 3.69
CA ILE A 429 -23.36 -4.59 2.29
C ILE A 429 -22.40 -3.42 2.24
N ALA A 430 -21.33 -3.51 1.44
CA ALA A 430 -20.35 -2.45 1.30
C ALA A 430 -19.99 -2.19 -0.16
N TYR A 431 -20.03 -0.92 -0.57
CA TYR A 431 -19.78 -0.49 -1.93
C TYR A 431 -18.43 0.23 -2.07
N TYR A 432 -17.71 -0.10 -3.13
CA TYR A 432 -16.36 0.39 -3.40
C TYR A 432 -16.23 0.83 -4.84
N THR A 433 -15.53 1.94 -5.08
CA THR A 433 -15.30 2.46 -6.43
C THR A 433 -13.99 3.24 -6.55
N GLY A 434 -13.43 3.32 -7.76
CA GLY A 434 -12.23 4.12 -8.07
C GLY A 434 -10.90 3.36 -7.91
N ALA A 435 -9.91 4.00 -7.28
CA ALA A 435 -8.56 3.48 -7.08
C ALA A 435 -8.53 2.40 -5.97
N ILE A 436 -9.17 1.28 -6.25
CA ILE A 436 -9.30 0.16 -5.33
C ILE A 436 -8.00 -0.67 -5.40
N ASP A 437 -6.91 -0.28 -4.74
CA ASP A 437 -5.75 -1.20 -4.59
C ASP A 437 -5.91 -2.08 -3.32
N ASP A 438 -7.07 -1.95 -2.66
CA ASP A 438 -7.39 -2.63 -1.41
C ASP A 438 -8.13 -3.94 -1.65
N VAL A 439 -7.59 -4.99 -1.07
CA VAL A 439 -8.22 -6.32 -1.02
C VAL A 439 -9.57 -6.15 -0.31
N PRO A 440 -10.69 -6.64 -0.87
CA PRO A 440 -11.99 -6.58 -0.20
C PRO A 440 -11.87 -7.09 1.23
N HIS A 441 -12.40 -6.34 2.19
CA HIS A 441 -12.43 -6.80 3.57
C HIS A 441 -13.27 -8.08 3.64
N ILE A 442 -12.68 -9.21 4.04
CA ILE A 442 -13.35 -10.51 4.12
C ILE A 442 -13.62 -10.89 5.59
N PRO A 443 -14.78 -11.53 5.90
CA PRO A 443 -15.23 -11.78 7.27
C PRO A 443 -14.22 -12.53 8.14
N GLU A 444 -13.42 -13.41 7.54
CA GLU A 444 -12.43 -14.22 8.24
C GLU A 444 -11.47 -13.38 9.09
N ARG A 445 -11.15 -12.17 8.62
CA ARG A 445 -10.24 -11.25 9.32
C ARG A 445 -10.89 -10.61 10.55
N CYS A 446 -12.12 -10.13 10.42
CA CYS A 446 -12.85 -9.53 11.55
C CYS A 446 -13.15 -10.56 12.63
N TRP A 447 -13.57 -11.75 12.22
CA TRP A 447 -13.98 -12.78 13.15
C TRP A 447 -12.82 -13.42 13.88
N TYR A 448 -11.68 -13.58 13.21
CA TYR A 448 -10.43 -13.91 13.89
C TYR A 448 -10.05 -12.84 14.93
N ALA A 449 -10.13 -11.56 14.57
CA ALA A 449 -9.86 -10.45 15.50
C ALA A 449 -10.84 -10.42 16.69
N ALA A 450 -12.09 -10.86 16.48
CA ALA A 450 -13.12 -11.03 17.51
C ALA A 450 -12.96 -12.30 18.36
N GLY A 451 -11.96 -13.14 18.08
CA GLY A 451 -11.64 -14.34 18.87
C GLY A 451 -12.33 -15.64 18.42
N LEU A 452 -12.86 -15.67 17.19
CA LEU A 452 -13.41 -16.87 16.57
C LEU A 452 -12.31 -17.64 15.81
N SER A 453 -12.33 -18.97 15.88
CA SER A 453 -11.42 -19.85 15.14
C SER A 453 -12.09 -20.39 13.88
N GLN A 454 -11.45 -20.21 12.73
CA GLN A 454 -11.93 -20.73 11.46
C GLN A 454 -11.84 -22.27 11.44
N MET A 455 -12.93 -22.94 11.09
CA MET A 455 -13.01 -24.41 11.00
C MET A 455 -12.79 -24.92 9.58
N THR A 456 -13.27 -24.19 8.58
CA THR A 456 -13.19 -24.58 7.16
C THR A 456 -12.50 -23.51 6.33
N ASP A 457 -11.75 -23.89 5.28
CA ASP A 457 -11.08 -22.95 4.37
C ASP A 457 -12.05 -22.19 3.44
N GLY A 458 -13.36 -22.39 3.61
CA GLY A 458 -14.43 -21.75 2.86
C GLY A 458 -14.77 -22.50 1.57
N GLU A 459 -16.01 -22.99 1.51
CA GLU A 459 -16.54 -23.73 0.37
C GLU A 459 -17.43 -22.84 -0.50
N ILE A 460 -17.45 -23.10 -1.81
CA ILE A 460 -18.30 -22.39 -2.75
C ILE A 460 -19.54 -23.23 -2.99
N TYR A 461 -20.71 -22.63 -2.79
CA TYR A 461 -22.00 -23.26 -3.06
C TYR A 461 -22.75 -22.47 -4.14
N PRO A 462 -23.31 -23.15 -5.15
CA PRO A 462 -24.26 -22.52 -6.06
C PRO A 462 -25.54 -22.17 -5.28
N MET A 463 -26.18 -21.07 -5.65
CA MET A 463 -27.46 -20.63 -5.08
C MET A 463 -28.57 -20.76 -6.13
N GLU A 464 -29.68 -21.40 -5.77
CA GLU A 464 -30.85 -21.56 -6.63
C GLU A 464 -31.81 -20.37 -6.51
N ILE A 465 -31.29 -19.16 -6.74
CA ILE A 465 -32.13 -17.96 -6.83
C ILE A 465 -32.80 -18.01 -8.20
N GLY A 466 -34.11 -17.78 -8.31
CA GLY A 466 -34.92 -17.94 -9.52
C GLY A 466 -34.54 -17.08 -10.73
N GLN A 467 -33.30 -17.18 -11.22
CA GLN A 467 -32.74 -16.44 -12.37
C GLN A 467 -33.51 -16.73 -13.66
N ASP A 468 -34.22 -17.85 -13.72
CA ASP A 468 -35.09 -18.27 -14.83
C ASP A 468 -36.32 -17.36 -14.97
N SER A 469 -36.71 -16.65 -13.90
CA SER A 469 -37.81 -15.68 -13.94
C SER A 469 -37.41 -14.36 -14.62
N TRP A 470 -36.11 -14.10 -14.79
CA TRP A 470 -35.62 -12.83 -15.32
C TRP A 470 -35.72 -12.79 -16.84
N GLN A 471 -36.11 -11.64 -17.39
CA GLN A 471 -36.27 -11.45 -18.83
C GLN A 471 -34.93 -11.14 -19.48
N ILE A 472 -34.69 -11.65 -20.68
CA ILE A 472 -33.45 -11.37 -21.43
C ILE A 472 -33.53 -9.96 -22.02
N SER A 473 -32.48 -9.16 -21.80
CA SER A 473 -32.30 -7.83 -22.40
C SER A 473 -31.55 -7.92 -23.73
N ASP A 474 -31.77 -6.94 -24.60
CA ASP A 474 -31.02 -6.79 -25.85
C ASP A 474 -29.58 -6.28 -25.64
N GLN A 475 -29.26 -5.79 -24.44
CA GLN A 475 -27.91 -5.33 -24.09
C GLN A 475 -27.04 -6.51 -23.62
N ILE A 476 -25.79 -6.50 -24.08
CA ILE A 476 -24.80 -7.56 -23.82
C ILE A 476 -23.66 -7.00 -22.97
N ASN A 477 -23.17 -7.79 -22.01
CA ASN A 477 -21.98 -7.47 -21.24
C ASN A 477 -20.74 -7.63 -22.13
N ARG A 478 -19.94 -6.55 -22.29
CA ARG A 478 -18.81 -6.55 -23.23
C ARG A 478 -17.68 -7.53 -22.88
N ALA A 479 -17.58 -7.91 -21.61
CA ALA A 479 -16.48 -8.76 -21.14
C ALA A 479 -16.80 -10.25 -21.23
N THR A 480 -18.08 -10.63 -21.11
CA THR A 480 -18.51 -12.04 -21.18
C THR A 480 -19.26 -12.41 -22.45
N ASP A 481 -19.69 -11.42 -23.24
CA ASP A 481 -20.57 -11.59 -24.40
C ASP A 481 -21.96 -12.19 -24.05
N ASP A 482 -22.33 -12.22 -22.78
CA ASP A 482 -23.65 -12.68 -22.32
C ASP A 482 -24.68 -11.54 -22.25
N PRO A 483 -25.96 -11.80 -22.54
CA PRO A 483 -27.01 -10.80 -22.41
C PRO A 483 -27.31 -10.49 -20.94
N TYR A 484 -27.54 -9.22 -20.62
CA TYR A 484 -28.08 -8.85 -19.33
C TYR A 484 -29.49 -9.42 -19.18
N ARG A 485 -29.85 -9.77 -17.94
CA ARG A 485 -31.24 -10.11 -17.60
C ARG A 485 -31.89 -8.95 -16.85
N THR A 486 -33.20 -8.83 -16.89
CA THR A 486 -33.96 -7.76 -16.23
C THR A 486 -35.09 -8.31 -15.39
N THR A 487 -35.44 -7.57 -14.34
CA THR A 487 -36.59 -7.86 -13.49
C THR A 487 -37.24 -6.54 -13.02
N PRO A 488 -38.58 -6.45 -12.93
CA PRO A 488 -39.24 -5.29 -12.34
C PRO A 488 -39.08 -5.29 -10.81
N VAL A 489 -38.80 -4.12 -10.24
CA VAL A 489 -38.62 -3.92 -8.80
C VAL A 489 -39.41 -2.69 -8.37
N GLU A 490 -40.23 -2.84 -7.35
CA GLU A 490 -40.96 -1.74 -6.76
C GLU A 490 -40.07 -0.97 -5.77
N HIS A 491 -40.07 0.36 -5.88
CA HIS A 491 -39.35 1.21 -4.95
C HIS A 491 -40.06 1.22 -3.59
N PRO A 492 -39.37 0.91 -2.47
CA PRO A 492 -40.04 0.66 -1.18
C PRO A 492 -40.73 1.91 -0.60
N ILE A 493 -40.18 3.11 -0.84
CA ILE A 493 -40.77 4.37 -0.36
C ILE A 493 -41.80 4.96 -1.33
N THR A 494 -41.53 4.97 -2.64
CA THR A 494 -42.35 5.69 -3.63
C THR A 494 -43.39 4.82 -4.33
N GLY A 495 -43.31 3.49 -4.21
CA GLY A 495 -44.16 2.53 -4.92
C GLY A 495 -43.96 2.51 -6.44
N GLN A 496 -42.95 3.20 -6.96
CA GLN A 496 -42.69 3.22 -8.40
C GLN A 496 -42.00 1.94 -8.84
N VAL A 497 -42.57 1.25 -9.82
CA VAL A 497 -41.95 0.06 -10.43
C VAL A 497 -40.89 0.50 -11.42
N GLN A 498 -39.66 0.06 -11.19
CA GLN A 498 -38.50 0.28 -12.06
C GLN A 498 -37.99 -1.06 -12.57
N VAL A 499 -37.68 -1.14 -13.86
CA VAL A 499 -36.97 -2.29 -14.42
C VAL A 499 -35.47 -2.15 -14.11
N VAL A 500 -34.92 -3.14 -13.41
CA VAL A 500 -33.48 -3.19 -13.10
C VAL A 500 -32.80 -4.29 -13.91
N LYS A 501 -31.53 -4.06 -14.26
CA LYS A 501 -30.68 -5.07 -14.93
C LYS A 501 -29.91 -5.84 -13.87
N MET A 502 -29.94 -7.15 -13.97
CA MET A 502 -29.33 -8.09 -13.04
C MET A 502 -27.89 -8.39 -13.46
N PRO A 503 -27.00 -8.72 -12.50
CA PRO A 503 -25.61 -8.98 -12.80
C PRO A 503 -25.46 -10.32 -13.54
N VAL A 504 -24.42 -10.40 -14.38
CA VAL A 504 -24.13 -11.56 -15.22
C VAL A 504 -23.26 -12.58 -14.46
N GLY A 505 -23.55 -13.86 -14.65
CA GLY A 505 -22.81 -14.98 -14.05
C GLY A 505 -23.69 -15.86 -13.17
N ASP A 506 -23.14 -17.00 -12.78
CA ASP A 506 -23.80 -17.93 -11.86
C ASP A 506 -23.81 -17.33 -10.44
N MET A 507 -24.94 -17.43 -9.74
CA MET A 507 -25.02 -17.02 -8.34
C MET A 507 -24.33 -18.09 -7.49
N GLU A 508 -23.14 -17.76 -7.01
CA GLU A 508 -22.39 -18.60 -6.08
C GLU A 508 -22.06 -17.80 -4.82
N ILE A 509 -22.08 -18.47 -3.68
CA ILE A 509 -21.70 -17.90 -2.38
C ILE A 509 -20.55 -18.69 -1.78
N ARG A 510 -19.55 -17.98 -1.25
CA ARG A 510 -18.49 -18.61 -0.45
C ARG A 510 -18.90 -18.60 1.02
N VAL A 511 -19.03 -19.78 1.62
CA VAL A 511 -19.47 -19.97 3.01
C VAL A 511 -18.35 -20.53 3.85
N ILE A 512 -18.20 -19.99 5.05
CA ILE A 512 -17.09 -20.26 5.96
C ILE A 512 -17.66 -20.41 7.37
N VAL A 513 -17.17 -21.42 8.10
CA VAL A 513 -17.63 -21.73 9.45
C VAL A 513 -16.56 -21.36 10.47
N PHE A 514 -17.01 -20.72 11.53
CA PHE A 514 -16.19 -20.29 12.66
C PHE A 514 -16.74 -20.88 13.94
N GLU A 515 -15.83 -21.24 14.84
CA GLU A 515 -16.14 -21.71 16.17
C GLU A 515 -15.76 -20.64 17.19
N ASN A 516 -16.60 -20.46 18.22
CA ASN A 516 -16.26 -19.60 19.33
C ASN A 516 -15.31 -20.33 20.30
N THR A 517 -14.08 -19.83 20.42
CA THR A 517 -13.04 -20.42 21.28
C THR A 517 -13.43 -20.50 22.77
N LYS A 518 -14.35 -19.65 23.24
CA LYS A 518 -14.87 -19.68 24.62
C LYS A 518 -16.06 -20.61 24.79
N ASN A 519 -16.84 -20.83 23.73
CA ASN A 519 -17.99 -21.72 23.75
C ASN A 519 -18.11 -22.50 22.42
N PRO A 520 -17.47 -23.68 22.34
CA PRO A 520 -17.49 -24.56 21.16
C PRO A 520 -18.89 -24.91 20.63
N SER A 521 -19.91 -24.86 21.49
CA SER A 521 -21.29 -25.16 21.08
C SER A 521 -21.92 -24.05 20.22
N ILE A 522 -21.24 -22.93 19.99
CA ILE A 522 -21.71 -21.84 19.16
C ILE A 522 -20.84 -21.80 17.91
N ARG A 523 -21.47 -22.03 16.75
CA ARG A 523 -20.85 -21.88 15.44
C ARG A 523 -21.38 -20.63 14.77
N THR A 524 -20.48 -19.82 14.23
CA THR A 524 -20.84 -18.65 13.42
C THR A 524 -20.54 -18.97 11.97
N VAL A 525 -21.56 -18.87 11.12
CA VAL A 525 -21.48 -19.13 9.69
C VAL A 525 -21.49 -17.79 8.97
N GLY A 526 -20.54 -17.61 8.05
CA GLY A 526 -20.43 -16.41 7.23
C GLY A 526 -20.37 -16.76 5.76
N GLY A 527 -21.28 -16.18 4.99
CA GLY A 527 -21.35 -16.34 3.55
C GLY A 527 -21.22 -14.99 2.87
N TYR A 528 -20.51 -14.93 1.75
CA TYR A 528 -20.44 -13.71 0.97
C TYR A 528 -20.28 -13.97 -0.53
N PHE A 529 -20.71 -12.98 -1.30
CA PHE A 529 -20.45 -12.87 -2.73
C PHE A 529 -20.22 -11.40 -3.10
N PHE A 530 -19.78 -11.17 -4.34
CA PHE A 530 -19.52 -9.83 -4.85
C PHE A 530 -20.20 -9.58 -6.18
N VAL A 531 -20.63 -8.34 -6.38
CA VAL A 531 -21.04 -7.80 -7.67
C VAL A 531 -19.95 -6.82 -8.12
N ALA A 532 -19.21 -7.14 -9.18
CA ALA A 532 -18.09 -6.36 -9.69
C ALA A 532 -18.32 -6.04 -11.17
N ASN A 533 -18.38 -4.76 -11.54
CA ASN A 533 -18.62 -4.31 -12.93
C ASN A 533 -19.74 -5.11 -13.62
N GLY A 534 -20.90 -5.17 -12.95
CA GLY A 534 -22.10 -5.86 -13.44
C GLY A 534 -22.02 -7.40 -13.48
N ARG A 535 -20.99 -8.02 -12.88
CA ARG A 535 -20.76 -9.48 -12.87
C ARG A 535 -20.64 -10.05 -11.46
N LEU A 536 -20.98 -11.32 -11.30
CA LEU A 536 -20.95 -12.02 -10.02
C LEU A 536 -19.64 -12.76 -9.79
N THR A 537 -19.22 -12.84 -8.51
CA THR A 537 -18.14 -13.74 -8.10
C THR A 537 -18.22 -14.08 -6.60
N PRO A 538 -17.98 -15.33 -6.20
CA PRO A 538 -17.92 -15.72 -4.78
C PRO A 538 -16.56 -15.41 -4.14
N SER A 539 -15.58 -14.91 -4.89
CA SER A 539 -14.19 -14.77 -4.44
C SER A 539 -13.70 -13.33 -4.48
N SER A 540 -13.01 -12.91 -3.42
CA SER A 540 -12.29 -11.65 -3.37
C SER A 540 -11.17 -11.56 -4.41
N PHE A 541 -10.63 -12.69 -4.86
CA PHE A 541 -9.70 -12.73 -6.00
C PHE A 541 -10.43 -12.51 -7.33
N GLY A 542 -11.65 -13.03 -7.45
CA GLY A 542 -12.51 -12.84 -8.61
C GLY A 542 -12.87 -11.37 -8.83
N VAL A 543 -13.14 -10.62 -7.75
CA VAL A 543 -13.37 -9.16 -7.80
C VAL A 543 -12.24 -8.46 -8.52
N ARG A 544 -10.99 -8.81 -8.24
CA ARG A 544 -9.84 -8.20 -8.89
C ARG A 544 -9.82 -8.46 -10.41
N ASN A 545 -10.25 -9.65 -10.82
CA ASN A 545 -10.26 -10.00 -12.23
C ASN A 545 -11.38 -9.30 -13.00
N LEU A 546 -12.53 -9.09 -12.35
CA LEU A 546 -13.73 -8.47 -12.91
C LEU A 546 -13.70 -6.94 -12.83
N ALA A 547 -13.50 -6.36 -11.65
CA ALA A 547 -13.54 -4.91 -11.43
C ALA A 547 -12.35 -4.16 -12.05
N PHE A 548 -11.21 -4.83 -12.25
CA PHE A 548 -9.99 -4.22 -12.79
C PHE A 548 -9.66 -4.71 -14.18
N ASP A 549 -10.70 -4.97 -14.98
CA ASP A 549 -10.47 -5.22 -16.38
C ASP A 549 -10.03 -3.95 -17.09
N TRP A 550 -8.92 -4.02 -17.82
CA TRP A 550 -8.12 -2.90 -18.28
C TRP A 550 -8.76 -2.14 -19.43
N THR A 551 -9.63 -2.84 -20.14
CA THR A 551 -10.45 -2.33 -21.24
C THR A 551 -11.57 -1.42 -20.75
N GLU A 552 -11.89 -1.46 -19.46
CA GLU A 552 -12.98 -0.70 -18.85
C GLU A 552 -12.43 0.55 -18.15
N GLU A 553 -13.03 1.71 -18.40
CA GLU A 553 -12.59 2.99 -17.81
C GLU A 553 -12.96 3.12 -16.32
N TYR A 554 -14.07 2.50 -15.94
CA TYR A 554 -14.66 2.57 -14.61
C TYR A 554 -14.40 1.27 -13.84
N ALA A 555 -14.46 1.35 -12.50
CA ALA A 555 -14.39 0.17 -11.66
C ALA A 555 -15.26 0.36 -10.41
N TYR A 556 -16.08 -0.65 -10.11
CA TYR A 556 -16.71 -0.79 -8.82
C TYR A 556 -16.84 -2.26 -8.43
N TYR A 557 -16.96 -2.48 -7.12
CA TYR A 557 -17.53 -3.72 -6.62
C TYR A 557 -18.38 -3.46 -5.38
N CYS A 558 -19.39 -4.29 -5.22
CA CYS A 558 -20.24 -4.34 -4.04
C CYS A 558 -20.03 -5.70 -3.37
N LYS A 559 -19.75 -5.69 -2.08
CA LYS A 559 -19.68 -6.89 -1.24
C LYS A 559 -21.03 -7.08 -0.57
N VAL A 560 -21.56 -8.30 -0.62
CA VAL A 560 -22.75 -8.71 0.13
C VAL A 560 -22.33 -9.86 1.05
N GLN A 561 -22.55 -9.71 2.34
CA GLN A 561 -22.19 -10.69 3.36
C GLN A 561 -23.40 -10.99 4.25
N PHE A 562 -23.62 -12.26 4.50
CA PHE A 562 -24.59 -12.81 5.44
C PHE A 562 -23.84 -13.48 6.58
N SER A 563 -24.35 -13.31 7.79
CA SER A 563 -23.72 -13.85 9.01
C SER A 563 -24.80 -14.34 9.96
N ALA A 564 -24.70 -15.57 10.42
CA ALA A 564 -25.61 -16.13 11.42
C ALA A 564 -24.84 -16.94 12.46
N SER A 565 -25.37 -17.02 13.67
CA SER A 565 -24.80 -17.85 14.74
C SER A 565 -25.79 -18.92 15.15
N TYR A 566 -25.31 -20.16 15.24
CA TYR A 566 -26.10 -21.34 15.56
C TYR A 566 -25.57 -21.99 16.82
N ARG A 567 -26.50 -22.50 17.65
CA ARG A 567 -26.15 -23.35 18.78
C ARG A 567 -26.20 -24.81 18.31
N VAL A 568 -25.05 -25.45 18.34
CA VAL A 568 -24.86 -26.81 17.82
C VAL A 568 -24.75 -27.77 19.00
N GLU A 569 -25.74 -28.66 19.13
CA GLU A 569 -25.77 -29.69 20.19
C GLU A 569 -25.10 -31.01 19.76
N ASN A 570 -25.11 -31.31 18.46
CA ASN A 570 -24.48 -32.49 17.83
C ASN A 570 -23.63 -32.04 16.63
N ASP A 571 -22.58 -32.78 16.26
CA ASP A 571 -21.67 -32.47 15.14
C ASP A 571 -22.30 -32.71 13.74
N ASP A 572 -23.61 -32.47 13.61
CA ASP A 572 -24.36 -32.58 12.37
C ASP A 572 -24.34 -31.23 11.63
N ASP A 573 -24.18 -31.26 10.32
CA ASP A 573 -24.06 -30.08 9.45
C ASP A 573 -25.42 -29.52 8.99
N SER A 574 -26.52 -29.94 9.64
CA SER A 574 -27.88 -29.49 9.33
C SER A 574 -28.06 -27.97 9.40
N TYR A 575 -27.28 -27.28 10.25
CA TYR A 575 -27.30 -25.82 10.36
C TYR A 575 -26.76 -25.12 9.10
N LEU A 576 -25.94 -25.80 8.28
CA LEU A 576 -25.48 -25.26 7.00
C LEU A 576 -26.58 -25.30 5.94
N ASP A 577 -27.43 -26.33 5.94
CA ASP A 577 -28.60 -26.41 5.06
C ASP A 577 -29.60 -25.30 5.40
N GLU A 578 -29.91 -25.13 6.68
CA GLU A 578 -30.77 -24.04 7.18
C GLU A 578 -30.22 -22.67 6.77
N TYR A 579 -28.92 -22.43 7.03
CA TYR A 579 -28.24 -21.19 6.62
C TYR A 579 -28.34 -20.93 5.11
N ARG A 580 -28.12 -21.95 4.28
CA ARG A 580 -28.19 -21.81 2.82
C ARG A 580 -29.60 -21.43 2.36
N ASN A 581 -30.62 -22.11 2.86
CA ASN A 581 -32.00 -21.83 2.51
C ASN A 581 -32.41 -20.40 2.90
N SER A 582 -32.06 -19.95 4.12
CA SER A 582 -32.35 -18.58 4.55
C SER A 582 -31.64 -17.54 3.68
N VAL A 583 -30.39 -17.80 3.27
CA VAL A 583 -29.64 -16.89 2.39
C VAL A 583 -30.24 -16.83 0.99
N GLU A 584 -30.67 -17.95 0.42
CA GLU A 584 -31.33 -17.99 -0.89
C GLU A 584 -32.63 -17.18 -0.89
N GLU A 585 -33.47 -17.38 0.13
CA GLU A 585 -34.75 -16.68 0.29
C GLU A 585 -34.55 -15.15 0.41
N ILE A 586 -33.67 -14.70 1.31
CA ILE A 586 -33.37 -13.26 1.48
C ILE A 586 -32.77 -12.70 0.18
N SER A 587 -31.87 -13.44 -0.47
CA SER A 587 -31.18 -12.98 -1.68
C SER A 587 -32.11 -12.80 -2.88
N GLU A 588 -33.20 -13.57 -2.97
CA GLU A 588 -34.19 -13.44 -4.04
C GLU A 588 -34.86 -12.06 -4.05
N VAL A 589 -35.17 -11.51 -2.87
CA VAL A 589 -35.77 -10.17 -2.72
C VAL A 589 -34.71 -9.07 -2.65
N LEU A 590 -33.58 -9.35 -1.99
CA LEU A 590 -32.51 -8.39 -1.78
C LEU A 590 -31.79 -8.03 -3.08
N LEU A 591 -31.45 -9.01 -3.92
CA LEU A 591 -30.60 -8.77 -5.10
C LEU A 591 -31.22 -7.76 -6.08
N PRO A 592 -32.52 -7.85 -6.45
CA PRO A 592 -33.15 -6.84 -7.28
C PRO A 592 -33.18 -5.44 -6.63
N GLN A 593 -33.43 -5.34 -5.32
CA GLN A 593 -33.38 -4.07 -4.57
C GLN A 593 -31.96 -3.48 -4.51
N LEU A 594 -30.95 -4.34 -4.39
CA LEU A 594 -29.55 -3.94 -4.43
C LEU A 594 -29.17 -3.40 -5.81
N MET A 595 -29.56 -4.08 -6.89
CA MET A 595 -29.31 -3.64 -8.27
C MET A 595 -30.02 -2.32 -8.61
N ARG A 596 -31.10 -1.96 -7.92
CA ARG A 596 -31.71 -0.62 -8.01
C ARG A 596 -30.77 0.49 -7.50
N CYS A 597 -30.00 0.20 -6.45
CA CYS A 597 -29.09 1.13 -5.80
C CYS A 597 -27.73 1.20 -6.50
N LEU A 598 -27.24 0.06 -6.98
CA LEU A 598 -25.98 -0.05 -7.70
C LEU A 598 -26.02 0.66 -9.07
N PRO A 599 -24.86 1.02 -9.63
CA PRO A 599 -24.81 1.60 -10.97
C PRO A 599 -25.25 0.60 -12.03
N ASP A 600 -26.03 1.09 -13.01
CA ASP A 600 -26.37 0.29 -14.18
C ASP A 600 -25.15 0.16 -15.09
N TRP A 601 -24.47 -0.99 -15.00
CA TRP A 601 -23.21 -1.22 -15.69
C TRP A 601 -23.39 -1.23 -17.22
N SER A 602 -24.54 -1.67 -17.72
CA SER A 602 -24.80 -1.70 -19.14
C SER A 602 -24.87 -0.30 -19.77
N ASP A 603 -25.37 0.70 -19.03
CA ASP A 603 -25.40 2.10 -19.46
C ASP A 603 -24.00 2.73 -19.40
N ILE A 604 -23.13 2.23 -18.51
CA ILE A 604 -21.72 2.65 -18.41
C ILE A 604 -20.89 2.06 -19.56
N GLU A 605 -21.10 0.79 -19.88
CA GLU A 605 -20.43 0.13 -21.00
C GLU A 605 -20.93 0.66 -22.34
N ASN A 606 -22.24 0.86 -22.47
CA ASN A 606 -22.91 1.32 -23.67
C ASN A 606 -23.63 2.64 -23.39
N PRO A 607 -22.90 3.76 -23.27
CA PRO A 607 -23.54 5.05 -23.08
C PRO A 607 -24.55 5.26 -24.22
N PRO A 608 -25.80 5.66 -23.91
CA PRO A 608 -26.78 5.94 -24.94
C PRO A 608 -26.15 6.95 -25.89
N THR A 609 -26.13 6.63 -27.19
CA THR A 609 -25.70 7.59 -28.22
C THR A 609 -26.46 8.87 -27.97
N GLU A 610 -25.79 9.92 -27.49
CA GLU A 610 -26.36 11.25 -27.42
C GLU A 610 -26.94 11.53 -28.80
N SER A 611 -28.27 11.62 -28.89
CA SER A 611 -28.90 12.16 -30.06
C SER A 611 -28.38 13.58 -30.16
N THR A 612 -27.41 13.81 -31.05
CA THR A 612 -27.06 15.15 -31.51
C THR A 612 -28.32 15.74 -32.12
N SER A 613 -29.09 16.47 -31.29
CA SER A 613 -30.21 17.30 -31.68
C SER A 613 -29.76 18.75 -31.77
#